data_AF-A0A553NB06-F1
#
_entry.id   AF-A0A553NB06-F1
#
_cell.length_a   1.000
_cell.length_b   1.000
_cell.length_c   1.000
_cell.angle_alpha   90.00
_cell.angle_beta   90.00
_cell.angle_gamma   90.00
#
_symmetry.space_group_name_H-M   'P 1'
#
loop_
_entity.id
_entity.type
_entity.pdbx_description
1 polymer ?
#
loop_
_entity_poly.entity_id
_entity_poly.type
_entity_poly.pdbx_seq_one_letter_code
_entity_poly.pdbx_strand_id
1 'polypeptide(L)'
;MAVCYSSNTLYHGKKHYPYTYALLLSTDLWLQLTDHSILVTIVHNETDPSDELQQYAAKLNNSNRVQIVLVENGSMDCPLKSQIIRLIPPPKAWLRPNDLYVTSDVDAFPMVPSIFEVLRSNHKIWIFQYQHTLMRTDTLPISFIAMRVHLWRDLLIQNSSESLVSHFGSILNWAQDTWGFDQDIVSRVILSSKLCTLPKDHGLYPRLRIPIPKKQINDTATCFHGATWANCNKGTPTLAHVCKWWHFYPSDSQGV
;
A
#
# COMPACT_ATOMS: atom_id res chain seq x y z
N MET A 1 -3.63 3.13 -5.87
CA MET A 1 -4.58 3.18 -4.73
C MET A 1 -5.69 2.16 -4.96
N ALA A 2 -6.29 1.61 -3.90
CA ALA A 2 -7.45 0.72 -4.02
C ALA A 2 -8.46 0.99 -2.90
N VAL A 3 -9.75 0.93 -3.22
CA VAL A 3 -10.86 1.17 -2.28
C VAL A 3 -11.92 0.09 -2.41
N CYS A 4 -12.58 -0.25 -1.30
CA CYS A 4 -13.86 -0.92 -1.35
C CYS A 4 -14.98 0.13 -1.45
N TYR A 5 -15.80 0.06 -2.50
CA TYR A 5 -16.93 0.96 -2.69
C TYR A 5 -18.15 0.54 -1.86
N SER A 6 -18.35 -0.77 -1.70
CA SER A 6 -19.58 -1.32 -1.12
C SER A 6 -19.62 -1.30 0.41
N SER A 7 -18.48 -1.20 1.10
CA SER A 7 -18.43 -1.17 2.56
C SER A 7 -17.12 -0.61 3.10
N ASN A 8 -17.16 -0.23 4.37
CA ASN A 8 -15.98 0.20 5.12
C ASN A 8 -15.42 -0.94 5.97
N THR A 9 -14.13 -0.85 6.30
CA THR A 9 -13.53 -1.71 7.32
C THR A 9 -14.12 -1.44 8.70
N LEU A 10 -14.32 -2.50 9.50
CA LEU A 10 -14.72 -2.40 10.90
C LEU A 10 -13.51 -2.20 11.84
N TYR A 11 -12.29 -2.30 11.31
CA TYR A 11 -11.05 -2.20 12.08
C TYR A 11 -10.61 -0.76 12.30
N HIS A 12 -9.82 -0.54 13.34
CA HIS A 12 -9.12 0.72 13.64
C HIS A 12 -10.01 1.97 13.65
N GLY A 13 -11.29 1.86 14.06
CA GLY A 13 -12.18 3.01 14.14
C GLY A 13 -12.58 3.62 12.79
N LYS A 14 -12.34 2.94 11.67
CA LYS A 14 -12.63 3.45 10.31
C LYS A 14 -14.00 3.00 9.75
N LYS A 15 -14.89 2.47 10.60
CA LYS A 15 -16.25 2.04 10.22
C LYS A 15 -17.05 3.14 9.50
N HIS A 16 -16.89 4.39 9.90
CA HIS A 16 -17.60 5.54 9.32
C HIS A 16 -16.69 6.46 8.49
N TYR A 17 -15.48 6.00 8.16
CA TYR A 17 -14.55 6.81 7.38
C TYR A 17 -15.06 6.96 5.93
N PRO A 18 -15.12 8.17 5.35
CA PRO A 18 -15.68 8.38 4.02
C PRO A 18 -14.66 8.05 2.93
N TYR A 19 -14.34 6.75 2.77
CA TYR A 19 -13.30 6.28 1.85
C TYR A 19 -13.49 6.72 0.39
N THR A 20 -14.72 6.77 -0.10
CA THR A 20 -15.03 7.22 -1.47
C THR A 20 -14.74 8.71 -1.65
N TYR A 21 -15.09 9.54 -0.65
CA TYR A 21 -14.75 10.96 -0.67
C TYR A 21 -13.24 11.19 -0.51
N ALA A 22 -12.59 10.45 0.40
CA ALA A 22 -11.15 10.50 0.59
C ALA A 22 -10.38 10.13 -0.69
N LEU A 23 -10.84 9.13 -1.44
CA LEU A 23 -10.23 8.74 -2.71
C LEU A 23 -10.33 9.85 -3.77
N LEU A 24 -11.46 10.56 -3.87
CA LEU A 24 -11.60 11.72 -4.76
C LEU A 24 -10.54 12.79 -4.41
N LEU A 25 -10.52 13.22 -3.15
CA LEU A 25 -9.58 14.24 -2.68
C LEU A 25 -8.12 13.81 -2.83
N SER A 26 -7.82 12.55 -2.51
CA SER A 26 -6.47 12.01 -2.63
C SER A 26 -6.03 12.01 -4.09
N THR A 27 -6.89 11.54 -5.01
CA THR A 27 -6.60 11.55 -6.45
C THR A 27 -6.31 12.97 -6.95
N ASP A 28 -7.16 13.94 -6.61
CA ASP A 28 -6.94 15.35 -7.01
C ASP A 28 -5.64 15.91 -6.45
N LEU A 29 -5.32 15.61 -5.18
CA LEU A 29 -4.08 16.06 -4.55
C LEU A 29 -2.84 15.45 -5.22
N TRP A 30 -2.88 14.16 -5.54
CA TRP A 30 -1.80 13.48 -6.27
C TRP A 30 -1.59 14.06 -7.67
N LEU A 31 -2.67 14.43 -8.38
CA LEU A 31 -2.58 15.09 -9.69
C LEU A 31 -1.98 16.49 -9.62
N GLN A 32 -2.20 17.22 -8.52
CA GLN A 32 -1.64 18.55 -8.31
C GLN A 32 -0.17 18.52 -7.89
N LEU A 33 0.23 17.50 -7.11
CA LEU A 33 1.58 17.43 -6.53
C LEU A 33 2.59 16.70 -7.41
N THR A 34 2.14 15.93 -8.39
CA THR A 34 3.01 15.08 -9.20
C THR A 34 2.60 15.08 -10.66
N ASP A 35 3.56 14.81 -11.55
CA ASP A 35 3.29 14.52 -12.96
C ASP A 35 3.05 13.02 -13.22
N HIS A 36 2.93 12.21 -12.17
CA HIS A 36 2.81 10.77 -12.27
C HIS A 36 1.36 10.35 -12.61
N SER A 37 1.24 9.21 -13.29
CA SER A 37 -0.06 8.58 -13.52
C SER A 37 -0.56 7.89 -12.25
N ILE A 38 -1.86 7.94 -12.04
CA ILE A 38 -2.53 7.38 -10.87
C ILE A 38 -3.36 6.19 -11.30
N LEU A 39 -3.12 5.04 -10.66
CA LEU A 39 -4.00 3.88 -10.75
C LEU A 39 -4.97 3.87 -9.57
N VAL A 40 -6.26 3.83 -9.88
CA VAL A 40 -7.34 3.66 -8.91
C VAL A 40 -8.05 2.35 -9.20
N THR A 41 -8.01 1.43 -8.23
CA THR A 41 -8.80 0.20 -8.27
C THR A 41 -10.00 0.34 -7.35
N ILE A 42 -11.21 0.21 -7.88
CA ILE A 42 -12.46 0.27 -7.11
C ILE A 42 -13.02 -1.13 -7.04
N VAL A 43 -13.04 -1.69 -5.84
CA VAL A 43 -13.63 -3.00 -5.57
C VAL A 43 -15.10 -2.83 -5.21
N HIS A 44 -15.97 -3.66 -5.78
CA HIS A 44 -17.42 -3.61 -5.54
C HIS A 44 -18.02 -5.02 -5.40
N ASN A 45 -19.21 -5.12 -4.82
CA ASN A 45 -19.93 -6.38 -4.61
C ASN A 45 -20.91 -6.74 -5.74
N GLU A 46 -21.10 -5.84 -6.69
CA GLU A 46 -22.05 -6.00 -7.79
C GLU A 46 -21.39 -6.80 -8.93
N THR A 47 -22.09 -7.77 -9.52
CA THR A 47 -21.57 -8.50 -10.69
C THR A 47 -21.43 -7.57 -11.90
N ASP A 48 -22.39 -6.64 -12.06
CA ASP A 48 -22.34 -5.56 -13.04
C ASP A 48 -22.30 -4.21 -12.31
N PRO A 49 -21.35 -3.29 -12.61
CA PRO A 49 -21.28 -2.00 -11.96
C PRO A 49 -22.54 -1.15 -12.17
N SER A 50 -23.18 -0.73 -11.07
CA SER A 50 -24.32 0.20 -11.06
C SER A 50 -24.01 1.52 -11.77
N ASP A 51 -25.06 2.20 -12.24
CA ASP A 51 -24.95 3.53 -12.85
C ASP A 51 -24.31 4.53 -11.87
N GLU A 52 -24.61 4.45 -10.57
CA GLU A 52 -24.01 5.28 -9.53
C GLU A 52 -22.50 5.03 -9.42
N LEU A 53 -22.07 3.76 -9.43
CA LEU A 53 -20.65 3.41 -9.39
C LEU A 53 -19.93 3.87 -10.66
N GLN A 54 -20.56 3.73 -11.83
CA GLN A 54 -20.00 4.22 -13.09
C GLN A 54 -19.88 5.75 -13.09
N GLN A 55 -20.88 6.47 -12.59
CA GLN A 55 -20.82 7.92 -12.42
C GLN A 55 -19.74 8.34 -11.43
N TYR A 56 -19.59 7.60 -10.33
CA TYR A 56 -18.51 7.84 -9.36
C TYR A 56 -17.12 7.63 -9.98
N ALA A 57 -16.93 6.54 -10.74
CA ALA A 57 -15.70 6.29 -11.48
C ALA A 57 -15.44 7.40 -12.52
N ALA A 58 -16.47 7.87 -13.22
CA ALA A 58 -16.33 8.97 -14.17
C ALA A 58 -15.84 10.27 -13.51
N LYS A 59 -16.25 10.56 -12.27
CA LYS A 59 -15.76 11.73 -11.50
C LYS A 59 -14.26 11.65 -11.20
N LEU A 60 -13.74 10.46 -10.93
CA LEU A 60 -12.31 10.23 -10.72
C LEU A 60 -11.50 10.35 -12.02
N ASN A 61 -12.09 10.05 -13.17
CA ASN A 61 -11.43 10.10 -14.47
C ASN A 61 -11.42 11.53 -15.07
N ASN A 62 -11.07 12.52 -14.25
CA ASN A 62 -11.03 13.93 -14.64
C ASN A 62 -9.74 14.32 -15.41
N SER A 63 -8.80 13.38 -15.57
CA SER A 63 -7.51 13.57 -16.24
C SER A 63 -7.08 12.29 -16.95
N ASN A 64 -6.42 12.43 -18.10
CA ASN A 64 -5.79 11.30 -18.81
C ASN A 64 -4.70 10.57 -17.99
N ARG A 65 -4.24 11.17 -16.89
CA ARG A 65 -3.30 10.58 -15.95
C ARG A 65 -3.96 9.65 -14.93
N VAL A 66 -5.28 9.63 -14.81
CA VAL A 66 -6.00 8.70 -13.93
C VAL A 66 -6.44 7.49 -14.73
N GLN A 67 -6.11 6.31 -14.23
CA GLN A 67 -6.54 5.03 -14.79
C GLN A 67 -7.39 4.33 -13.75
N ILE A 68 -8.63 3.97 -14.12
CA ILE A 68 -9.59 3.34 -13.21
C ILE A 68 -9.80 1.90 -13.61
N VAL A 69 -9.82 1.01 -12.61
CA VAL A 69 -10.14 -0.40 -12.78
C VAL A 69 -11.25 -0.75 -11.81
N LEU A 70 -12.41 -1.12 -12.34
CA LEU A 70 -13.50 -1.70 -11.54
C LEU A 70 -13.26 -3.20 -11.40
N VAL A 71 -13.40 -3.71 -10.17
CA VAL A 71 -13.14 -5.12 -9.86
C VAL A 71 -14.23 -5.64 -8.93
N GLU A 72 -14.90 -6.71 -9.33
CA GLU A 72 -15.79 -7.45 -8.45
C GLU A 72 -14.98 -8.11 -7.31
N ASN A 73 -15.51 -8.05 -6.08
CA ASN A 73 -14.87 -8.67 -4.91
C ASN A 73 -14.84 -10.21 -5.00
N GLY A 74 -15.81 -10.81 -5.68
CA GLY A 74 -15.96 -12.24 -5.83
C GLY A 74 -16.23 -12.93 -4.49
N SER A 75 -15.45 -13.97 -4.19
CA SER A 75 -15.56 -14.72 -2.93
C SER A 75 -14.86 -14.04 -1.74
N MET A 76 -14.15 -12.94 -1.96
CA MET A 76 -13.45 -12.20 -0.90
C MET A 76 -14.33 -11.09 -0.33
N ASP A 77 -14.16 -10.81 0.96
CA ASP A 77 -14.65 -9.57 1.55
C ASP A 77 -14.08 -8.35 0.80
N CYS A 78 -14.91 -7.35 0.53
CA CYS A 78 -14.54 -6.21 -0.32
C CYS A 78 -13.41 -5.36 0.28
N PRO A 79 -13.45 -4.96 1.56
CA PRO A 79 -12.30 -4.37 2.25
C PRO A 79 -11.02 -5.21 2.15
N LEU A 80 -11.10 -6.53 2.35
CA LEU A 80 -9.93 -7.40 2.21
C LEU A 80 -9.39 -7.41 0.77
N LYS A 81 -10.26 -7.61 -0.24
CA LYS A 81 -9.86 -7.58 -1.65
C LYS A 81 -9.18 -6.25 -2.01
N SER A 82 -9.72 -5.13 -1.52
CA SER A 82 -9.14 -3.80 -1.76
C SER A 82 -7.73 -3.64 -1.14
N GLN A 83 -7.47 -4.22 0.03
CA GLN A 83 -6.15 -4.25 0.67
C GLN A 83 -5.14 -5.05 -0.15
N ILE A 84 -5.53 -6.21 -0.67
CA ILE A 84 -4.61 -7.10 -1.38
C ILE A 84 -4.36 -6.63 -2.81
N ILE A 85 -5.39 -6.21 -3.53
CA ILE A 85 -5.30 -5.93 -4.97
C ILE A 85 -4.34 -4.79 -5.31
N ARG A 86 -4.13 -3.84 -4.39
CA ARG A 86 -3.13 -2.77 -4.58
C ARG A 86 -1.70 -3.28 -4.69
N LEU A 87 -1.39 -4.47 -4.18
CA LEU A 87 -0.07 -5.08 -4.32
C LEU A 87 0.17 -5.65 -5.72
N ILE A 88 -0.90 -5.91 -6.48
CA ILE A 88 -0.84 -6.59 -7.78
C ILE A 88 -0.88 -5.55 -8.90
N PRO A 89 0.24 -5.28 -9.61
CA PRO A 89 0.22 -4.37 -10.74
C PRO A 89 -0.61 -5.00 -11.87
N PRO A 90 -1.66 -4.33 -12.37
CA PRO A 90 -2.58 -4.94 -13.32
C PRO A 90 -1.88 -5.28 -14.65
N PRO A 91 -2.31 -6.34 -15.36
CA PRO A 91 -1.76 -6.71 -16.66
C PRO A 91 -2.37 -5.80 -17.75
N LYS A 92 -1.98 -4.53 -17.77
CA LYS A 92 -2.47 -3.53 -18.74
C LYS A 92 -1.33 -3.01 -19.62
N ALA A 93 -1.64 -2.71 -20.88
CA ALA A 93 -0.66 -2.29 -21.88
C ALA A 93 0.09 -1.00 -21.52
N TRP A 94 -0.53 -0.12 -20.73
CA TRP A 94 0.07 1.15 -20.30
C TRP A 94 1.07 1.00 -19.15
N LEU A 95 1.13 -0.17 -18.50
CA LEU A 95 2.04 -0.43 -17.39
C LEU A 95 3.17 -1.37 -17.84
N ARG A 96 4.36 -0.81 -18.05
CA ARG A 96 5.52 -1.54 -18.59
C ARG A 96 6.29 -2.22 -17.45
N PRO A 97 7.01 -3.33 -17.73
CA PRO A 97 7.79 -4.06 -16.73
C PRO A 97 8.78 -3.19 -15.94
N ASN A 98 9.34 -2.15 -16.56
CA ASN A 98 10.34 -1.28 -15.95
C ASN A 98 9.77 -0.02 -15.29
N ASP A 99 8.47 0.23 -15.39
CA ASP A 99 7.85 1.37 -14.70
C ASP A 99 7.94 1.16 -13.18
N LEU A 100 8.05 2.26 -12.43
CA LEU A 100 7.94 2.23 -10.97
C LEU A 100 6.46 2.21 -10.59
N TYR A 101 6.11 1.27 -9.71
CA TYR A 101 4.77 1.14 -9.16
C TYR A 101 4.82 1.42 -7.66
N VAL A 102 4.11 2.48 -7.25
CA VAL A 102 4.05 2.96 -5.87
C VAL A 102 2.71 2.58 -5.26
N THR A 103 2.72 1.83 -4.16
CA THR A 103 1.49 1.58 -3.38
C THR A 103 1.12 2.83 -2.61
N SER A 104 -0.18 3.06 -2.45
CA SER A 104 -0.69 4.10 -1.55
C SER A 104 -1.99 3.66 -0.90
N ASP A 105 -2.10 3.95 0.40
CA ASP A 105 -3.39 4.01 1.06
C ASP A 105 -4.23 5.14 0.45
N VAL A 106 -5.54 4.96 0.39
CA VAL A 106 -6.48 5.98 -0.15
C VAL A 106 -6.59 7.19 0.78
N ASP A 107 -6.28 7.00 2.06
CA ASP A 107 -6.30 8.01 3.10
C ASP A 107 -4.90 8.44 3.53
N ALA A 108 -3.88 8.16 2.70
CA ALA A 108 -2.56 8.77 2.77
C ALA A 108 -2.44 9.87 1.71
N PHE A 109 -2.34 11.12 2.19
CA PHE A 109 -2.33 12.34 1.41
C PHE A 109 -0.91 12.92 1.38
N PRO A 110 -0.18 12.83 0.25
CA PRO A 110 1.10 13.51 0.12
C PRO A 110 0.90 15.02 0.33
N MET A 111 1.76 15.66 1.11
CA MET A 111 1.62 17.10 1.43
C MET A 111 2.59 17.97 0.63
N VAL A 112 3.66 17.39 0.10
CA VAL A 112 4.69 18.11 -0.65
C VAL A 112 5.20 17.27 -1.83
N PRO A 113 5.55 17.89 -2.97
CA PRO A 113 6.06 17.14 -4.14
C PRO A 113 7.35 16.37 -3.85
N SER A 114 8.20 16.92 -2.98
CA SER A 114 9.52 16.35 -2.64
C SER A 114 9.46 14.94 -2.04
N ILE A 115 8.29 14.45 -1.62
CA ILE A 115 8.12 13.08 -1.13
C ILE A 115 8.50 12.02 -2.19
N PHE A 116 8.42 12.35 -3.49
CA PHE A 116 8.74 11.42 -4.57
C PHE A 116 10.14 11.60 -5.16
N GLU A 117 10.91 12.60 -4.71
CA GLU A 117 12.26 12.85 -5.25
C GLU A 117 13.23 11.69 -4.98
N VAL A 118 13.01 10.94 -3.90
CA VAL A 118 13.82 9.76 -3.56
C VAL A 118 13.72 8.67 -4.61
N LEU A 119 12.64 8.63 -5.41
CA LEU A 119 12.48 7.66 -6.50
C LEU A 119 13.50 7.87 -7.64
N ARG A 120 14.20 9.02 -7.68
CA ARG A 120 15.29 9.29 -8.63
C ARG A 120 16.61 8.62 -8.26
N SER A 121 16.75 8.12 -7.03
CA SER A 121 17.95 7.40 -6.59
C SER A 121 18.03 6.00 -7.20
N ASN A 122 19.22 5.40 -7.23
CA ASN A 122 19.44 4.09 -7.87
C ASN A 122 19.20 2.91 -6.90
N HIS A 123 17.99 2.80 -6.36
CA HIS A 123 17.58 1.65 -5.55
C HIS A 123 16.70 0.70 -6.36
N LYS A 124 16.50 -0.51 -5.85
CA LYS A 124 15.54 -1.49 -6.43
C LYS A 124 14.17 -1.38 -5.77
N ILE A 125 14.14 -0.94 -4.52
CA ILE A 125 12.95 -0.79 -3.71
C ILE A 125 13.08 0.43 -2.79
N TRP A 126 11.96 1.08 -2.51
CA TRP A 126 11.86 2.20 -1.59
C TRP A 126 10.80 1.94 -0.55
N ILE A 127 11.19 2.03 0.73
CA ILE A 127 10.26 1.92 1.85
C ILE A 127 10.30 3.22 2.63
N PHE A 128 9.26 4.02 2.48
CA PHE A 128 9.29 5.42 2.94
C PHE A 128 9.22 5.52 4.47
N GLN A 129 8.71 4.48 5.15
CA GLN A 129 8.62 4.39 6.60
C GLN A 129 9.42 3.21 7.18
N TYR A 130 10.56 2.88 6.59
CA TYR A 130 11.38 1.75 7.04
C TYR A 130 11.77 1.85 8.53
N GLN A 131 12.07 3.05 9.03
CA GLN A 131 12.42 3.27 10.43
C GLN A 131 11.30 2.89 11.42
N HIS A 132 10.03 2.95 11.00
CA HIS A 132 8.90 2.58 11.85
C HIS A 132 8.94 1.09 12.22
N THR A 133 9.18 0.24 11.22
CA THR A 133 9.40 -1.20 11.38
C THR A 133 10.57 -1.47 12.32
N LEU A 134 11.72 -0.83 12.09
CA LEU A 134 12.92 -1.01 12.91
C LEU A 134 12.70 -0.78 14.40
N MET A 135 11.89 0.21 14.76
CA MET A 135 11.72 0.61 16.17
C MET A 135 10.59 -0.14 16.87
N ARG A 136 9.57 -0.62 16.14
CA ARG A 136 8.34 -1.15 16.73
C ARG A 136 8.15 -2.64 16.53
N THR A 137 9.04 -3.32 15.81
CA THR A 137 8.83 -4.73 15.40
C THR A 137 7.53 -4.93 14.58
N ASP A 138 7.04 -3.85 13.98
CA ASP A 138 5.89 -3.84 13.08
C ASP A 138 6.31 -4.26 11.67
N THR A 139 5.34 -4.62 10.84
CA THR A 139 5.54 -4.85 9.39
C THR A 139 5.99 -3.58 8.67
N LEU A 140 6.46 -3.73 7.43
CA LEU A 140 6.79 -2.62 6.54
C LEU A 140 5.49 -1.86 6.16
N PRO A 141 5.37 -0.56 6.46
CA PRO A 141 4.16 0.20 6.14
C PRO A 141 3.98 0.36 4.63
N ILE A 142 2.81 -0.03 4.13
CA ILE A 142 2.44 -0.02 2.70
C ILE A 142 1.92 1.33 2.20
N SER A 143 1.84 2.34 3.07
CA SER A 143 1.36 3.67 2.68
C SER A 143 2.17 4.24 1.54
N PHE A 144 3.49 3.98 1.48
CA PHE A 144 4.31 4.26 0.30
C PHE A 144 5.45 3.23 0.20
N ILE A 145 5.26 2.23 -0.65
CA ILE A 145 6.32 1.31 -1.09
C ILE A 145 6.40 1.39 -2.61
N ALA A 146 7.61 1.58 -3.13
CA ALA A 146 7.86 1.60 -4.56
C ALA A 146 8.82 0.46 -4.94
N MET A 147 8.55 -0.17 -6.08
CA MET A 147 9.53 -0.98 -6.81
C MET A 147 9.07 -1.12 -8.27
N ARG A 148 9.91 -1.71 -9.12
CA ARG A 148 9.55 -1.92 -10.53
C ARG A 148 8.43 -2.96 -10.68
N VAL A 149 7.61 -2.79 -11.71
CA VAL A 149 6.46 -3.67 -12.00
C VAL A 149 6.87 -5.14 -12.14
N HIS A 150 7.96 -5.44 -12.85
CA HIS A 150 8.43 -6.82 -12.95
C HIS A 150 8.82 -7.39 -11.59
N LEU A 151 9.47 -6.60 -10.73
CA LEU A 151 9.89 -7.05 -9.41
C LEU A 151 8.68 -7.35 -8.51
N TRP A 152 7.62 -6.52 -8.56
CA TRP A 152 6.35 -6.83 -7.91
C TRP A 152 5.79 -8.19 -8.35
N ARG A 153 5.76 -8.44 -9.65
CA ARG A 153 5.24 -9.69 -10.23
C ARG A 153 6.10 -10.90 -9.84
N ASP A 154 7.42 -10.77 -9.92
CA ASP A 154 8.38 -11.83 -9.58
C ASP A 154 8.31 -12.21 -8.10
N LEU A 155 8.13 -11.24 -7.20
CA LEU A 155 8.07 -11.48 -5.75
C LEU A 155 6.74 -12.03 -5.28
N LEU A 156 5.64 -11.58 -5.87
CA LEU A 156 4.29 -12.02 -5.47
C LEU A 156 3.96 -13.38 -6.07
N ILE A 157 4.48 -13.70 -7.27
CA ILE A 157 4.31 -14.96 -8.04
C ILE A 157 2.85 -15.23 -8.49
N GLN A 158 1.90 -14.74 -7.73
CA GLN A 158 0.48 -14.93 -7.84
C GLN A 158 -0.19 -13.75 -8.55
N ASN A 159 -1.16 -14.06 -9.41
CA ASN A 159 -1.82 -13.07 -10.26
C ASN A 159 -3.22 -12.67 -9.77
N SER A 160 -3.71 -13.25 -8.67
CA SER A 160 -5.00 -12.89 -8.07
C SER A 160 -4.89 -12.66 -6.57
N SER A 161 -5.81 -11.86 -6.04
CA SER A 161 -5.89 -11.58 -4.60
C SER A 161 -6.20 -12.85 -3.80
N GLU A 162 -7.06 -13.72 -4.33
CA GLU A 162 -7.47 -14.99 -3.74
C GLU A 162 -6.28 -15.94 -3.59
N SER A 163 -5.48 -16.09 -4.65
CA SER A 163 -4.34 -17.00 -4.60
C SER A 163 -3.21 -16.45 -3.73
N LEU A 164 -3.03 -15.12 -3.67
CA LEU A 164 -2.14 -14.49 -2.70
C LEU A 164 -2.57 -14.79 -1.26
N VAL A 165 -3.84 -14.52 -0.91
CA VAL A 165 -4.33 -14.74 0.46
C VAL A 165 -4.27 -16.22 0.83
N SER A 166 -4.65 -17.12 -0.07
CA SER A 166 -4.57 -18.56 0.17
C SER A 166 -3.12 -19.02 0.40
N HIS A 167 -2.20 -18.62 -0.48
CA HIS A 167 -0.79 -18.99 -0.39
C HIS A 167 -0.17 -18.49 0.91
N PHE A 168 -0.25 -17.18 1.17
CA PHE A 168 0.36 -16.59 2.35
C PHE A 168 -0.37 -16.93 3.65
N GLY A 169 -1.69 -17.18 3.61
CA GLY A 169 -2.46 -17.66 4.76
C GLY A 169 -1.97 -19.01 5.25
N SER A 170 -1.66 -19.94 4.34
CA SER A 170 -1.07 -21.23 4.71
C SER A 170 0.32 -21.10 5.33
N ILE A 171 1.11 -20.15 4.84
CA ILE A 171 2.47 -19.92 5.32
C ILE A 171 2.45 -19.22 6.66
N LEU A 172 1.70 -18.12 6.81
CA LEU A 172 1.71 -17.25 7.98
C LEU A 172 0.77 -17.73 9.08
N ASN A 173 -0.15 -18.66 8.77
CA ASN A 173 -1.16 -19.20 9.69
C ASN A 173 -2.04 -18.09 10.27
N TRP A 174 -2.60 -17.26 9.38
CA TRP A 174 -3.50 -16.19 9.78
C TRP A 174 -4.76 -16.74 10.45
N ALA A 175 -5.22 -16.04 11.49
CA ALA A 175 -6.56 -16.23 12.01
C ALA A 175 -7.58 -15.59 11.06
N GLN A 176 -8.84 -16.06 11.12
CA GLN A 176 -9.92 -15.59 10.23
C GLN A 176 -10.21 -14.07 10.34
N ASP A 177 -9.82 -13.42 11.45
CA ASP A 177 -10.11 -12.00 11.74
C ASP A 177 -8.84 -11.13 11.86
N THR A 178 -7.84 -11.38 11.01
CA THR A 178 -6.60 -10.59 11.04
C THR A 178 -6.75 -9.31 10.18
N TRP A 179 -6.08 -8.21 10.54
CA TRP A 179 -5.93 -7.03 9.68
C TRP A 179 -4.46 -6.89 9.24
N GLY A 180 -4.22 -6.24 8.11
CA GLY A 180 -2.85 -6.00 7.62
C GLY A 180 -2.26 -7.17 6.85
N PHE A 181 -3.10 -7.99 6.21
CA PHE A 181 -2.69 -9.10 5.34
C PHE A 181 -1.68 -8.67 4.27
N ASP A 182 -1.94 -7.53 3.63
CA ASP A 182 -1.07 -6.94 2.63
C ASP A 182 0.29 -6.51 3.18
N GLN A 183 0.33 -5.93 4.39
CA GLN A 183 1.57 -5.58 5.08
C GLN A 183 2.39 -6.83 5.43
N ASP A 184 1.74 -7.89 5.91
CA ASP A 184 2.40 -9.16 6.20
C ASP A 184 2.97 -9.79 4.92
N ILE A 185 2.17 -9.86 3.84
CA ILE A 185 2.61 -10.37 2.53
C ILE A 185 3.81 -9.58 2.03
N VAL A 186 3.67 -8.25 1.92
CA VAL A 186 4.71 -7.40 1.33
C VAL A 186 5.99 -7.48 2.14
N SER A 187 5.88 -7.47 3.47
CA SER A 187 7.03 -7.53 4.36
C SER A 187 7.75 -8.86 4.17
N ARG A 188 6.99 -9.96 4.09
CA ARG A 188 7.57 -11.28 3.91
C ARG A 188 8.30 -11.40 2.58
N VAL A 189 7.71 -10.98 1.47
CA VAL A 189 8.35 -11.13 0.15
C VAL A 189 9.58 -10.25 0.00
N ILE A 190 9.55 -9.02 0.55
CA ILE A 190 10.69 -8.10 0.53
C ILE A 190 11.85 -8.64 1.36
N LEU A 191 11.59 -9.08 2.59
CA LEU A 191 12.63 -9.55 3.50
C LEU A 191 13.19 -10.92 3.08
N SER A 192 12.34 -11.80 2.53
CA SER A 192 12.78 -13.12 2.04
C SER A 192 13.64 -13.01 0.78
N SER A 193 13.37 -12.03 -0.08
CA SER A 193 14.18 -11.74 -1.28
C SER A 193 15.47 -10.99 -0.97
N LYS A 194 15.66 -10.49 0.27
CA LYS A 194 16.80 -9.68 0.71
C LYS A 194 16.95 -8.37 -0.06
N LEU A 195 15.87 -7.89 -0.68
CA LEU A 195 15.86 -6.56 -1.32
C LEU A 195 16.02 -5.46 -0.28
N CYS A 196 15.31 -5.62 0.84
CA CYS A 196 15.58 -4.96 2.10
C CYS A 196 15.84 -6.02 3.17
N THR A 197 16.56 -5.67 4.23
CA THR A 197 16.86 -6.53 5.36
C THR A 197 16.61 -5.81 6.66
N LEU A 198 16.53 -6.51 7.79
CA LEU A 198 16.43 -5.93 9.13
C LEU A 198 17.62 -6.42 9.97
N PRO A 199 17.86 -5.86 11.16
CA PRO A 199 18.80 -6.45 12.11
C PRO A 199 18.48 -7.93 12.36
N LYS A 200 19.50 -8.79 12.42
CA LYS A 200 19.32 -10.25 12.56
C LYS A 200 18.49 -10.67 13.78
N ASP A 201 18.45 -9.86 14.82
CA ASP A 201 17.70 -10.05 16.07
C ASP A 201 16.29 -9.43 16.03
N HIS A 202 15.88 -8.86 14.90
CA HIS A 202 14.57 -8.24 14.76
C HIS A 202 13.42 -9.25 14.83
N GLY A 203 12.46 -9.02 15.72
CA GLY A 203 11.34 -9.94 16.00
C GLY A 203 10.37 -10.18 14.84
N LEU A 204 10.46 -9.40 13.76
CA LEU A 204 9.63 -9.60 12.57
C LEU A 204 10.00 -10.86 11.77
N TYR A 205 11.26 -11.31 11.81
CA TYR A 205 11.68 -12.55 11.12
C TYR A 205 10.86 -13.78 11.56
N PRO A 206 10.80 -14.15 12.86
CA PRO A 206 9.99 -15.28 13.30
C PRO A 206 8.49 -15.03 13.08
N ARG A 207 7.98 -13.81 13.30
CA ARG A 207 6.56 -13.46 13.06
C ARG A 207 6.14 -13.74 11.61
N LEU A 208 6.97 -13.35 10.65
CA LEU A 208 6.72 -13.59 9.23
C LEU A 208 7.20 -14.95 8.73
N ARG A 209 7.67 -15.83 9.63
CA ARG A 209 8.23 -17.16 9.33
C ARG A 209 9.35 -17.14 8.30
N ILE A 210 10.25 -16.17 8.41
CA ILE A 210 11.43 -16.01 7.57
C ILE A 210 12.64 -16.51 8.36
N PRO A 211 13.51 -17.36 7.76
CA PRO A 211 14.75 -17.77 8.42
C PRO A 211 15.61 -16.56 8.77
N ILE A 212 16.05 -16.50 10.03
CA ILE A 212 16.93 -15.44 10.51
C ILE A 212 18.24 -15.46 9.69
N PRO A 213 18.70 -14.32 9.13
CA PRO A 213 19.98 -14.27 8.43
C PRO A 213 21.14 -14.66 9.34
N LYS A 214 22.02 -15.55 8.85
CA LYS A 214 23.24 -15.95 9.58
C LYS A 214 24.22 -14.78 9.80
N LYS A 215 24.18 -13.78 8.92
CA LYS A 215 25.02 -12.57 8.95
C LYS A 215 24.16 -11.37 8.63
N GLN A 216 24.53 -10.22 9.20
CA GLN A 216 23.93 -8.95 8.79
C GLN A 216 24.24 -8.69 7.32
N ILE A 217 23.22 -8.33 6.57
CA ILE A 217 23.35 -7.94 5.17
C ILE A 217 23.28 -6.41 5.14
N ASN A 218 24.16 -5.80 4.35
CA ASN A 218 24.06 -4.38 4.02
C ASN A 218 23.30 -4.26 2.69
N ASP A 219 22.08 -3.78 2.77
CA ASP A 219 21.13 -3.57 1.68
C ASP A 219 21.01 -2.10 1.26
N THR A 220 21.85 -1.20 1.78
CA THR A 220 21.77 0.26 1.49
C THR A 220 21.88 0.62 0.01
N ALA A 221 22.51 -0.24 -0.80
CA ALA A 221 22.58 -0.05 -2.25
C ALA A 221 21.33 -0.55 -3.00
N THR A 222 20.49 -1.36 -2.37
CA THR A 222 19.29 -1.96 -3.00
C THR A 222 17.98 -1.42 -2.42
N CYS A 223 17.95 -1.11 -1.13
CA CYS A 223 16.79 -0.63 -0.40
C CYS A 223 16.99 0.81 0.06
N PHE A 224 16.08 1.69 -0.32
CA PHE A 224 15.99 2.99 0.31
C PHE A 224 15.29 2.86 1.67
N HIS A 225 16.01 3.19 2.74
CA HIS A 225 15.53 3.19 4.13
C HIS A 225 14.97 4.57 4.51
N GLY A 226 13.67 4.76 4.30
CA GLY A 226 13.00 5.98 4.76
C GLY A 226 13.00 6.10 6.28
N ALA A 227 13.73 7.09 6.80
CA ALA A 227 13.89 7.33 8.24
C ALA A 227 13.52 8.74 8.70
N THR A 228 13.69 9.74 7.82
CA THR A 228 13.50 11.16 8.17
C THR A 228 12.10 11.68 7.90
N TRP A 229 11.21 10.85 7.34
CA TRP A 229 9.86 11.26 6.99
C TRP A 229 8.84 10.59 7.89
N ALA A 230 7.90 11.40 8.38
CA ALA A 230 6.82 10.92 9.22
C ALA A 230 5.46 11.16 8.57
N ASN A 231 4.53 10.30 8.96
CA ASN A 231 3.11 10.55 8.91
C ASN A 231 2.78 11.67 9.90
N CYS A 232 2.07 12.69 9.43
CA CYS A 232 1.74 13.89 10.20
C CYS A 232 0.52 13.77 11.11
N ASN A 233 -0.11 12.62 11.17
CA ASN A 233 -1.37 12.47 11.90
C ASN A 233 -1.23 12.67 13.42
N LYS A 234 -2.35 12.97 14.08
CA LYS A 234 -2.40 13.29 15.52
C LYS A 234 -1.93 12.15 16.44
N GLY A 235 -1.91 10.90 15.94
CA GLY A 235 -1.58 9.71 16.72
C GLY A 235 -0.10 9.32 16.70
N THR A 236 0.74 10.00 15.90
CA THR A 236 2.16 9.67 15.78
C THR A 236 2.97 10.84 16.35
N PRO A 237 3.39 10.81 17.64
CA PRO A 237 4.36 11.80 18.12
C PRO A 237 5.58 11.74 17.21
N THR A 238 5.96 12.90 16.69
CA THR A 238 6.95 13.13 15.63
C THR A 238 8.23 12.30 15.80
N LEU A 239 8.24 11.07 15.28
CA LEU A 239 9.41 10.21 15.24
C LEU A 239 10.44 10.71 14.22
N ALA A 240 10.05 11.62 13.33
CA ALA A 240 10.91 12.21 12.33
C ALA A 240 10.74 13.74 12.25
N HIS A 241 11.82 14.42 11.86
CA HIS A 241 11.89 15.88 11.84
C HIS A 241 11.06 16.55 10.74
N VAL A 242 10.66 15.82 9.69
CA VAL A 242 9.98 16.41 8.52
C VAL A 242 8.73 15.62 8.13
N CYS A 243 7.63 16.35 8.15
CA CYS A 243 6.30 15.92 7.76
C CYS A 243 6.14 15.93 6.23
N LYS A 244 5.82 14.79 5.61
CA LYS A 244 5.74 14.67 4.14
C LYS A 244 4.36 14.22 3.62
N TRP A 245 3.57 13.54 4.44
CA TRP A 245 2.19 13.17 4.13
C TRP A 245 1.35 13.12 5.39
N TRP A 246 0.05 13.26 5.20
CA TRP A 246 -0.96 13.04 6.23
C TRP A 246 -1.62 11.68 5.99
N HIS A 247 -1.61 10.76 6.95
CA HIS A 247 -2.41 9.54 6.86
C HIS A 247 -3.48 9.58 7.94
N PHE A 248 -4.74 9.66 7.51
CA PHE A 248 -5.90 9.90 8.35
C PHE A 248 -5.91 9.04 9.63
N TYR A 249 -6.22 9.68 10.76
CA TYR A 249 -6.42 9.02 12.04
C TYR A 249 -7.90 9.10 12.46
N PRO A 250 -8.49 8.06 13.06
CA PRO A 250 -9.93 8.02 13.37
C PRO A 250 -10.46 9.21 14.20
N SER A 251 -9.65 9.81 15.07
CA SER A 251 -10.07 11.00 15.82
C SER A 251 -10.18 12.26 14.95
N ASP A 252 -9.69 12.24 13.71
CA ASP A 252 -9.80 13.36 12.78
C ASP A 252 -11.21 13.54 12.24
N SER A 253 -12.08 12.53 12.32
CA SER A 253 -13.50 12.65 11.96
C SER A 253 -14.39 13.13 13.11
N GLN A 254 -13.87 13.38 14.32
CA GLN A 254 -14.67 13.83 15.47
C GLN A 254 -14.95 15.34 15.52
N GLY A 255 -14.80 16.05 14.40
CA GLY A 255 -14.97 17.51 14.33
C GLY A 255 -15.62 18.01 13.04
N VAL A 256 -16.31 17.13 12.30
CA VAL A 256 -17.14 17.47 11.14
C VAL A 256 -18.59 17.18 11.48
#